data_AF-A0A849TH64-F1
#
_entry.id   AF-A0A849TH64-F1
#
_cell.length_a   1.000
_cell.length_b   1.000
_cell.length_c   1.000
_cell.angle_alpha   90.00
_cell.angle_beta   90.00
_cell.angle_gamma   90.00
#
_symmetry.space_group_name_H-M   'P 1'
#
loop_
_entity.id
_entity.type
_entity.pdbx_description
1 polymer ?
#
loop_
_entity_poly.entity_id
_entity_poly.type
_entity_poly.pdbx_seq_one_letter_code
_entity_poly.pdbx_strand_id
1 'polypeptide(L)'
;MAYLDVAYLVVTGICLALILFSHKLITKDRYSRLLVALAIANAVAMFAFHLERPVSSAENLLHWIIVALVQYRILSLSLKIWLSINYKDLHLVAHRWIHALSHGALLFVLVGGYWLKSNHPVVLAMVYPLSSLSIALIAEAIEEQLAVPQK
;
A
#
# COMPACT_ATOMS: atom_id res chain seq x y z
N MET A 1 -22.26 -2.86 14.18
CA MET A 1 -20.97 -3.56 14.01
C MET A 1 -20.85 -4.18 12.62
N ALA A 2 -21.60 -5.23 12.28
CA ALA A 2 -21.49 -5.92 10.97
C ALA A 2 -21.71 -5.03 9.73
N TYR A 3 -22.60 -4.05 9.77
CA TYR A 3 -22.88 -3.18 8.62
C TYR A 3 -21.70 -2.31 8.19
N LEU A 4 -20.91 -1.82 9.14
CA LEU A 4 -19.70 -1.05 8.84
C LEU A 4 -18.66 -1.93 8.16
N ASP A 5 -18.46 -3.16 8.66
CA ASP A 5 -17.52 -4.11 8.10
C ASP A 5 -17.89 -4.54 6.67
N VAL A 6 -19.18 -4.77 6.42
CA VAL A 6 -19.70 -5.10 5.07
C VAL A 6 -19.56 -3.91 4.12
N ALA A 7 -19.93 -2.70 4.54
CA ALA A 7 -19.73 -1.49 3.74
C ALA A 7 -18.25 -1.31 3.38
N TYR A 8 -17.37 -1.60 4.34
CA TYR A 8 -15.93 -1.53 4.16
C TYR A 8 -15.41 -2.52 3.13
N LEU A 9 -15.81 -3.80 3.23
CA LEU A 9 -15.49 -4.84 2.25
C LEU A 9 -16.00 -4.50 0.85
N VAL A 10 -17.21 -3.95 0.74
CA VAL A 10 -17.78 -3.52 -0.53
C VAL A 10 -16.96 -2.39 -1.15
N VAL A 11 -16.62 -1.35 -0.39
CA VAL A 11 -15.77 -0.24 -0.88
C VAL A 11 -14.40 -0.76 -1.33
N THR A 12 -13.80 -1.64 -0.56
CA THR A 12 -12.50 -2.24 -0.85
C THR A 12 -12.57 -3.10 -2.13
N GLY A 13 -13.64 -3.90 -2.29
CA GLY A 13 -13.91 -4.68 -3.50
C GLY A 13 -14.14 -3.80 -4.74
N ILE A 14 -14.85 -2.69 -4.60
CA ILE A 14 -15.04 -1.70 -5.67
C ILE A 14 -13.69 -1.09 -6.07
N CYS A 15 -12.83 -0.74 -5.11
CA CYS A 15 -11.49 -0.22 -5.40
C CYS A 15 -10.67 -1.25 -6.21
N LEU A 16 -10.70 -2.53 -5.82
CA LEU A 16 -10.01 -3.58 -6.55
C LEU A 16 -10.55 -3.73 -7.98
N ALA A 17 -11.87 -3.74 -8.15
CA ALA A 17 -12.49 -3.82 -9.46
C ALA A 17 -12.09 -2.63 -10.36
N LEU A 18 -12.05 -1.41 -9.80
CA LEU A 18 -11.58 -0.23 -10.52
C LEU A 18 -10.12 -0.37 -10.94
N ILE A 19 -9.23 -0.84 -10.07
CA ILE A 19 -7.83 -1.10 -10.44
C ILE A 19 -7.76 -2.12 -11.58
N LEU A 20 -8.47 -3.24 -11.49
CA LEU A 20 -8.35 -4.32 -12.46
C LEU A 20 -9.01 -4.01 -13.81
N PHE A 21 -10.15 -3.32 -13.83
CA PHE A 21 -10.96 -3.16 -15.04
C PHE A 21 -10.86 -1.78 -15.68
N SER A 22 -10.57 -0.71 -14.91
CA SER A 22 -10.59 0.64 -15.46
C SER A 22 -9.48 0.88 -16.49
N HIS A 23 -8.36 0.15 -16.44
CA HIS A 23 -7.26 0.33 -17.41
C HIS A 23 -7.69 0.17 -18.88
N LYS A 24 -8.79 -0.58 -19.15
CA LYS A 24 -9.33 -0.77 -20.51
C LYS A 24 -10.28 0.36 -20.95
N LEU A 25 -10.81 1.13 -20.00
CA LEU A 25 -11.91 2.08 -20.22
C LEU A 25 -11.42 3.54 -20.27
N ILE A 26 -10.24 3.84 -19.73
CA ILE A 26 -9.73 5.21 -19.60
C ILE A 26 -8.30 5.35 -20.08
N THR A 27 -7.93 6.58 -20.43
CA THR A 27 -6.58 6.93 -20.89
C THR A 27 -5.52 6.79 -19.77
N LYS A 28 -4.25 6.57 -20.15
CA LYS A 28 -3.10 6.40 -19.24
C LYS A 28 -3.08 7.46 -18.12
N ASP A 29 -3.24 8.74 -18.48
CA ASP A 29 -3.16 9.84 -17.50
C ASP A 29 -4.34 9.87 -16.53
N ARG A 30 -5.53 9.48 -16.98
CA ARG A 30 -6.72 9.38 -16.12
C ARG A 30 -6.59 8.17 -15.20
N TYR A 31 -6.07 7.05 -15.72
CA TYR A 31 -5.82 5.85 -14.94
C TYR A 31 -4.74 6.09 -13.87
N SER A 32 -3.66 6.79 -14.22
CA SER A 32 -2.62 7.20 -13.27
C SER A 32 -3.20 8.03 -12.11
N ARG A 33 -4.03 9.04 -12.41
CA ARG A 33 -4.71 9.84 -11.37
C ARG A 33 -5.69 9.01 -10.53
N LEU A 34 -6.41 8.08 -11.14
CA LEU A 34 -7.31 7.17 -10.44
C LEU A 34 -6.53 6.30 -9.44
N LEU A 35 -5.39 5.74 -9.83
CA LEU A 35 -4.56 4.91 -8.95
C LEU A 35 -4.07 5.70 -7.72
N VAL A 36 -3.63 6.94 -7.89
CA VAL A 36 -3.25 7.82 -6.76
C VAL A 36 -4.45 8.10 -5.86
N ALA A 37 -5.60 8.43 -6.44
CA ALA A 37 -6.81 8.68 -5.67
C ALA A 37 -7.23 7.45 -4.86
N LEU A 38 -7.17 6.26 -5.46
CA LEU A 38 -7.47 4.99 -4.78
C LEU A 38 -6.44 4.67 -3.69
N ALA A 39 -5.15 4.95 -3.91
CA ALA A 39 -4.10 4.78 -2.92
C ALA A 39 -4.35 5.69 -1.70
N ILE A 40 -4.60 6.98 -1.92
CA ILE A 40 -4.88 7.94 -0.85
C ILE A 40 -6.17 7.57 -0.11
N ALA A 41 -7.25 7.25 -0.84
CA ALA A 41 -8.52 6.87 -0.23
C ALA A 41 -8.38 5.61 0.65
N ASN A 42 -7.63 4.59 0.19
CA ASN A 42 -7.38 3.39 0.99
C ASN A 42 -6.50 3.68 2.21
N ALA A 43 -5.49 4.54 2.09
CA ALA A 43 -4.65 4.95 3.22
C ALA A 43 -5.46 5.70 4.29
N VAL A 44 -6.34 6.63 3.88
CA VAL A 44 -7.23 7.37 4.79
C VAL A 44 -8.23 6.43 5.45
N ALA A 45 -8.88 5.56 4.67
CA ALA A 45 -9.83 4.59 5.21
C ALA A 45 -9.14 3.70 6.25
N MET A 46 -7.98 3.15 5.90
CA MET A 46 -7.18 2.32 6.80
C MET A 46 -6.83 3.06 8.10
N PHE A 47 -6.45 4.34 8.03
CA PHE A 47 -6.19 5.14 9.23
C PHE A 47 -7.44 5.31 10.10
N ALA A 48 -8.58 5.68 9.49
CA ALA A 48 -9.84 5.84 10.22
C ALA A 48 -10.28 4.53 10.90
N PHE A 49 -10.17 3.41 10.20
CA PHE A 49 -10.52 2.08 10.72
C PHE A 49 -9.65 1.69 11.93
N HIS A 50 -8.36 2.04 11.93
CA HIS A 50 -7.45 1.77 13.05
C HIS A 50 -7.60 2.74 14.22
N LEU A 51 -8.14 3.95 14.01
CA LEU A 51 -8.47 4.90 15.07
C LEU A 51 -9.74 4.52 15.83
N GLU A 52 -10.79 4.10 15.11
CA GLU A 52 -12.10 3.82 15.73
C GLU A 52 -12.11 2.56 16.60
N ARG A 53 -11.15 1.66 16.42
CA ARG A 53 -11.17 0.35 17.06
C ARG A 53 -9.75 -0.09 17.44
N PRO A 54 -9.30 0.18 18.67
CA PRO A 54 -8.01 -0.29 19.15
C PRO A 54 -7.96 -1.82 19.20
N VAL A 55 -6.78 -2.38 18.93
CA VAL A 55 -6.44 -3.81 18.77
C VAL A 55 -6.81 -4.70 19.98
N SER A 56 -7.34 -4.12 21.06
CA SER A 56 -7.64 -4.79 22.34
C SER A 56 -8.95 -5.57 22.39
N SER A 57 -9.84 -5.51 21.38
CA SER A 57 -11.05 -6.34 21.38
C SER A 57 -10.71 -7.76 20.91
N ALA A 58 -10.37 -8.65 21.85
CA ALA A 58 -10.00 -10.05 21.59
C ALA A 58 -11.08 -10.85 20.82
N GLU A 59 -12.33 -10.39 20.82
CA GLU A 59 -13.47 -11.11 20.25
C GLU A 59 -13.46 -11.23 18.72
N ASN A 60 -12.58 -10.54 17.97
CA ASN A 60 -12.58 -10.61 16.51
C ASN A 60 -11.20 -10.44 15.83
N LEU A 61 -10.11 -10.87 16.47
CA LEU A 61 -8.73 -10.72 15.95
C LEU A 61 -8.53 -11.19 14.50
N LEU A 62 -9.19 -12.28 14.09
CA LEU A 62 -9.09 -12.81 12.73
C LEU A 62 -9.70 -11.86 11.69
N HIS A 63 -10.88 -11.30 11.99
CA HIS A 63 -11.57 -10.31 11.14
C HIS A 63 -10.69 -9.08 10.92
N TRP A 64 -10.05 -8.60 11.98
CA TRP A 64 -9.09 -7.50 11.95
C TRP A 64 -7.92 -7.73 11.00
N ILE A 65 -7.29 -8.90 11.11
CA ILE A 65 -6.14 -9.27 10.28
C ILE A 65 -6.56 -9.35 8.81
N ILE A 66 -7.72 -9.93 8.52
CA ILE A 66 -8.22 -10.07 7.14
C ILE A 66 -8.50 -8.68 6.54
N VAL A 67 -9.20 -7.79 7.25
CA VAL A 67 -9.48 -6.44 6.75
C VAL A 67 -8.18 -5.69 6.48
N ALA A 68 -7.23 -5.70 7.43
CA ALA A 68 -5.95 -5.05 7.26
C ALA A 68 -5.20 -5.60 6.03
N LEU A 69 -5.10 -6.92 5.89
CA LEU A 69 -4.43 -7.57 4.75
C LEU A 69 -5.02 -7.17 3.40
N VAL A 70 -6.35 -7.09 3.29
CA VAL A 70 -7.01 -6.71 2.03
C VAL A 70 -6.68 -5.24 1.71
N GLN A 71 -6.73 -4.34 2.68
CA GLN A 71 -6.38 -2.94 2.47
C GLN A 71 -4.92 -2.74 2.07
N TYR A 72 -4.00 -3.45 2.73
CA TYR A 72 -2.59 -3.44 2.37
C TYR A 72 -2.37 -3.87 0.92
N ARG A 73 -3.07 -4.93 0.48
CA ARG A 73 -2.96 -5.43 -0.90
C ARG A 73 -3.42 -4.40 -1.91
N ILE A 74 -4.55 -3.73 -1.69
CA ILE A 74 -5.06 -2.72 -2.63
C ILE A 74 -4.14 -1.51 -2.68
N LEU A 75 -3.69 -1.02 -1.53
CA LEU A 75 -2.76 0.11 -1.46
C LEU A 75 -1.44 -0.23 -2.15
N SER A 76 -0.83 -1.37 -1.83
CA SER A 76 0.42 -1.82 -2.46
C SER A 76 0.27 -2.05 -3.96
N LEU A 77 -0.86 -2.61 -4.40
CA LEU A 77 -1.14 -2.86 -5.82
C LEU A 77 -1.29 -1.55 -6.59
N SER A 78 -2.07 -0.61 -6.05
CA SER A 78 -2.27 0.70 -6.67
C SER A 78 -0.96 1.48 -6.83
N LEU A 79 -0.12 1.49 -5.79
CA LEU A 79 1.20 2.13 -5.83
C LEU A 79 2.15 1.43 -6.80
N LYS A 80 2.19 0.09 -6.82
CA LYS A 80 3.03 -0.67 -7.74
C LYS A 80 2.68 -0.37 -9.20
N ILE A 81 1.38 -0.42 -9.54
CA ILE A 81 0.91 -0.12 -10.90
C ILE A 81 1.19 1.36 -11.24
N TRP A 82 0.99 2.26 -10.28
CA TRP A 82 1.27 3.67 -10.53
C TRP A 82 2.76 3.92 -10.79
N LEU A 83 3.66 3.29 -10.03
CA LEU A 83 5.09 3.35 -10.28
C LEU A 83 5.43 2.74 -11.63
N SER A 84 4.95 1.55 -11.98
CA SER A 84 5.26 0.95 -13.28
C SER A 84 4.85 1.83 -14.48
N ILE A 85 3.85 2.69 -14.29
CA ILE A 85 3.35 3.61 -15.33
C ILE A 85 4.16 4.91 -15.42
N ASN A 86 4.58 5.47 -14.28
CA ASN A 86 5.12 6.83 -14.20
C ASN A 86 6.61 6.89 -13.82
N TYR A 87 7.18 5.82 -13.25
CA TYR A 87 8.50 5.84 -12.61
C TYR A 87 9.60 6.32 -13.55
N LYS A 88 9.64 5.83 -14.80
CA LYS A 88 10.62 6.25 -15.81
C LYS A 88 10.55 7.75 -16.16
N ASP A 89 9.38 8.35 -16.02
CA ASP A 89 9.13 9.76 -16.34
C ASP A 89 9.33 10.68 -15.12
N LEU A 90 9.60 10.12 -13.93
CA LEU A 90 9.79 10.91 -12.72
C LEU A 90 11.13 11.65 -12.69
N HIS A 91 11.10 12.89 -12.22
CA HIS A 91 12.32 13.66 -11.97
C HIS A 91 13.21 12.97 -10.92
N LEU A 92 14.54 13.17 -11.02
CA LEU A 92 15.54 12.58 -10.13
C LEU A 92 15.26 12.84 -8.63
N VAL A 93 14.69 13.99 -8.31
CA VAL A 93 14.32 14.33 -6.93
C VAL A 93 13.17 13.46 -6.43
N ALA A 94 12.14 13.22 -7.25
CA ALA A 94 11.02 12.36 -6.89
C ALA A 94 11.47 10.92 -6.67
N HIS A 95 12.36 10.41 -7.53
CA HIS A 95 13.03 9.14 -7.34
C HIS A 95 13.72 9.05 -5.97
N ARG A 96 14.56 10.03 -5.63
CA ARG A 96 15.25 10.06 -4.34
C ARG A 96 14.29 10.04 -3.16
N TRP A 97 13.19 10.79 -3.22
CA TRP A 97 12.17 10.79 -2.17
C TRP A 97 11.47 9.45 -2.03
N ILE A 98 11.06 8.82 -3.13
CA ILE A 98 10.41 7.51 -3.10
C ILE A 98 11.35 6.49 -2.45
N HIS A 99 12.60 6.41 -2.89
CA HIS A 99 13.60 5.51 -2.32
C HIS A 99 13.87 5.80 -0.84
N ALA A 100 14.11 7.06 -0.47
CA ALA A 100 14.38 7.44 0.92
C ALA A 100 13.22 7.10 1.85
N LEU A 101 11.98 7.41 1.44
CA LEU A 101 10.78 7.13 2.23
C LEU A 101 10.53 5.63 2.34
N SER A 102 10.63 4.89 1.23
CA SER A 102 10.40 3.45 1.20
C SER A 102 11.44 2.69 2.01
N HIS A 103 12.73 2.91 1.76
CA HIS A 103 13.80 2.23 2.48
C HIS A 103 13.86 2.68 3.95
N GLY A 104 13.63 3.97 4.22
CA GLY A 104 13.53 4.49 5.58
C GLY A 104 12.39 3.83 6.36
N ALA A 105 11.21 3.68 5.74
CA ALA A 105 10.08 2.97 6.31
C ALA A 105 10.41 1.49 6.58
N LEU A 106 11.06 0.80 5.65
CA LEU A 106 11.47 -0.58 5.84
C LEU A 106 12.46 -0.72 7.01
N LEU A 107 13.47 0.14 7.08
CA LEU A 107 14.44 0.15 8.18
C LEU A 107 13.76 0.42 9.53
N PHE A 108 12.83 1.37 9.57
CA PHE A 108 12.06 1.70 10.77
C PHE A 108 11.24 0.51 11.26
N VAL A 109 10.60 -0.24 10.36
CA VAL A 109 9.87 -1.47 10.69
C VAL A 109 10.81 -2.58 11.15
N LEU A 110 11.98 -2.75 10.52
CA LEU A 110 12.94 -3.80 10.90
C LEU A 110 13.55 -3.57 12.29
N VAL A 111 13.94 -2.33 12.60
CA VAL A 111 14.59 -1.98 13.88
C VAL A 111 13.57 -1.81 14.99
N GLY A 112 12.47 -1.10 14.72
CA GLY A 112 11.50 -0.71 15.73
C GLY A 112 10.25 -1.58 15.78
N GLY A 113 10.07 -2.53 14.86
CA GLY A 113 8.79 -3.19 14.62
C GLY A 113 8.18 -3.85 15.85
N TYR A 114 9.00 -4.50 16.69
CA TYR A 114 8.52 -5.13 17.92
C TYR A 114 8.00 -4.08 18.92
N TRP A 115 8.76 -3.00 19.13
CA TRP A 115 8.38 -1.92 20.03
C TRP A 115 7.15 -1.14 19.50
N LEU A 116 7.12 -0.86 18.21
CA LEU A 116 6.00 -0.24 17.51
C LEU A 116 4.73 -1.08 17.59
N LYS A 117 4.83 -2.40 17.42
CA LYS A 117 3.69 -3.31 17.53
C LYS A 117 3.05 -3.24 18.91
N SER A 118 3.87 -3.17 19.95
CA SER A 118 3.40 -3.17 21.34
C SER A 118 2.89 -1.81 21.80
N ASN A 119 3.49 -0.69 21.36
CA ASN A 119 3.20 0.65 21.89
C ASN A 119 2.41 1.54 20.92
N HIS A 120 2.62 1.39 19.61
CA HIS A 120 2.04 2.25 18.56
C HIS A 120 1.62 1.45 17.31
N PRO A 121 0.67 0.50 17.43
CA PRO A 121 0.29 -0.40 16.34
C PRO A 121 -0.29 0.35 15.12
N VAL A 122 -0.93 1.50 15.32
CA VAL A 122 -1.42 2.35 14.23
C VAL A 122 -0.28 2.94 13.40
N VAL A 123 0.80 3.39 14.05
CA VAL A 123 1.99 3.90 13.36
C VAL A 123 2.64 2.79 12.54
N LEU A 124 2.78 1.60 13.13
CA LEU A 124 3.29 0.43 12.42
C LEU A 124 2.45 0.14 11.17
N ALA A 125 1.13 0.20 11.31
CA ALA A 125 0.21 -0.02 10.21
C ALA A 125 0.41 1.01 9.07
N MET A 126 0.59 2.29 9.39
CA MET A 126 0.82 3.33 8.38
C MET A 126 2.18 3.21 7.65
N VAL A 127 3.19 2.65 8.31
CA VAL A 127 4.53 2.51 7.72
C VAL A 127 4.64 1.26 6.83
N TYR A 128 3.85 0.22 7.09
CA TYR A 128 3.87 -1.03 6.31
C TYR A 128 3.73 -0.86 4.79
N PRO A 129 2.85 -0.01 4.24
CA PRO A 129 2.73 0.19 2.79
C PRO A 129 4.00 0.77 2.16
N LEU A 130 4.68 1.70 2.85
CA LEU A 130 5.95 2.28 2.40
C LEU A 130 7.09 1.25 2.49
N SER A 131 7.09 0.43 3.55
CA SER A 131 7.98 -0.72 3.70
C SER A 131 7.78 -1.76 2.58
N SER A 132 6.53 -2.08 2.24
CA SER A 132 6.20 -2.99 1.12
C SER A 132 6.64 -2.42 -0.22
N LEU A 133 6.50 -1.10 -0.41
CA LEU A 133 6.99 -0.39 -1.59
C LEU A 133 8.51 -0.56 -1.75
N SER A 134 9.27 -0.49 -0.64
CA SER A 134 10.71 -0.78 -0.66
C SER A 134 11.01 -2.17 -1.19
N ILE A 135 10.26 -3.18 -0.75
CA ILE A 135 10.48 -4.57 -1.19
C ILE A 135 10.17 -4.70 -2.69
N ALA A 136 9.10 -4.05 -3.16
CA ALA A 136 8.74 -4.03 -4.58
C ALA A 136 9.83 -3.38 -5.44
N LEU A 137 10.38 -2.23 -5.01
CA LEU A 137 11.45 -1.54 -5.71
C LEU A 137 12.75 -2.37 -5.76
N ILE A 138 13.08 -3.07 -4.66
CA ILE A 138 14.23 -3.99 -4.64
C ILE A 138 14.01 -5.14 -5.62
N ALA A 139 12.83 -5.75 -5.62
CA ALA A 139 12.51 -6.84 -6.53
C ALA A 139 12.61 -6.40 -8.00
N GLU A 140 12.07 -5.23 -8.34
CA GLU A 140 12.14 -4.65 -9.68
C GLU A 140 13.60 -4.39 -10.10
N ALA A 141 14.43 -3.84 -9.20
CA ALA A 141 15.86 -3.64 -9.49
C ALA A 141 16.64 -4.95 -9.72
N ILE A 142 16.30 -6.01 -8.98
CA ILE A 142 16.88 -7.35 -9.18
C ILE A 142 16.43 -7.93 -10.54
N GLU A 143 15.14 -7.85 -10.85
CA GLU A 143 14.58 -8.31 -12.13
C GLU A 143 15.23 -7.58 -13.32
N GLU A 144 15.44 -6.27 -13.22
CA GLU A 144 16.15 -5.49 -14.25
C GLU A 144 17.59 -5.97 -14.43
N GLN A 145 18.34 -6.22 -13.34
CA GLN A 145 19.73 -6.71 -13.44
C GLN A 145 19.82 -8.11 -14.06
N LEU A 146 18.86 -8.98 -13.77
CA LEU A 146 18.79 -10.34 -14.32
C LEU A 146 18.35 -10.37 -15.78
N ALA A 147 17.54 -9.39 -16.21
CA ALA A 147 17.05 -9.29 -17.58
C ALA A 147 18.09 -8.71 -18.57
N VAL A 148 19.16 -8.08 -18.09
CA VAL A 148 20.28 -7.65 -18.94
C VAL A 148 21.06 -8.89 -19.39
N PRO A 149 21.20 -9.16 -20.70
CA PRO A 149 22.04 -10.26 -21.16
C PRO A 149 23.47 -9.99 -20.68
N GLN A 150 24.02 -10.92 -19.88
CA GLN A 150 25.42 -10.88 -19.48
C GLN A 150 26.27 -10.94 -20.76
N LYS A 151 26.92 -9.82 -21.09
CA LYS A 151 27.94 -9.75 -22.12
C LYS A 151 29.26 -10.29 -21.61
#